data_AF-A0AAW4NL74-F1
#
_entry.id   AF-A0AAW4NL74-F1
#
_cell.length_a   1.000
_cell.length_b   1.000
_cell.length_c   1.000
_cell.angle_alpha   90.00
_cell.angle_beta   90.00
_cell.angle_gamma   90.00
#
_symmetry.space_group_name_H-M   'P 1'
#
loop_
_entity.id
_entity.type
_entity.pdbx_description
1 polymer ?
#
loop_
_entity_poly.entity_id
_entity_poly.type
_entity_poly.pdbx_seq_one_letter_code
_entity_poly.pdbx_strand_id
1 'polypeptide(L)'
;MGRNKFSQQEIHEIGRLLRLKNAGNRLKQKMIRHDLRVDYEFNISDFNEPGKAFGEEELQQAIQRGAIQVLDNATIAAMKAKRARDKARDEAERQQEAKAEGAVDWKEAMKEWEAWQQEEDRNEGV
;
A
#
# COMPACT_ATOMS: atom_id res chain seq x y z
N MET A 1 -11.68 8.78 -11.37
CA MET A 1 -12.15 7.91 -10.27
C MET A 1 -10.95 7.54 -9.44
N GLY A 2 -10.97 7.90 -8.16
CA GLY A 2 -9.99 7.52 -7.16
C GLY A 2 -10.07 6.05 -6.79
N ARG A 3 -9.55 5.69 -5.62
CA ARG A 3 -9.53 4.32 -5.11
C ARG A 3 -10.95 3.74 -5.08
N ASN A 4 -11.13 2.57 -5.67
CA ASN A 4 -12.42 1.86 -5.75
C ASN A 4 -12.41 0.49 -5.07
N LYS A 5 -11.27 0.07 -4.49
CA LYS A 5 -11.10 -1.20 -3.78
C LYS A 5 -10.85 -0.94 -2.30
N PHE A 6 -11.71 -1.48 -1.45
CA PHE A 6 -11.67 -1.28 -0.01
C PHE A 6 -11.82 -2.61 0.72
N SER A 7 -11.21 -2.73 1.88
CA SER A 7 -11.47 -3.83 2.80
C SER A 7 -12.84 -3.67 3.46
N GLN A 8 -13.39 -4.77 3.98
CA GLN A 8 -14.66 -4.73 4.72
C GLN A 8 -14.62 -3.80 5.94
N GLN A 9 -13.46 -3.68 6.60
CA GLN A 9 -13.26 -2.79 7.74
C GLN A 9 -13.31 -1.32 7.30
N GLU A 10 -12.59 -0.96 6.23
CA GLU A 10 -12.62 0.40 5.68
C GLU A 10 -14.05 0.80 5.28
N ILE A 11 -14.82 -0.09 4.65
CA ILE A 11 -16.23 0.19 4.30
C ILE A 11 -17.07 0.48 5.54
N HIS A 12 -16.85 -0.24 6.64
CA HIS A 12 -17.57 0.01 7.89
C HIS A 12 -17.19 1.36 8.52
N GLU A 13 -15.90 1.72 8.52
CA GLU A 13 -15.44 3.03 8.99
C GLU A 13 -15.99 4.18 8.12
N ILE A 14 -15.92 4.04 6.80
CA ILE A 14 -16.45 5.02 5.83
C ILE A 14 -17.95 5.19 6.03
N GLY A 15 -18.72 4.11 6.23
CA GLY A 15 -20.14 4.17 6.54
C GLY A 15 -20.43 4.99 7.80
N ARG A 16 -19.70 4.71 8.89
CA ARG A 16 -19.81 5.48 10.14
C ARG A 16 -19.52 6.98 9.92
N LEU A 17 -18.45 7.30 9.19
CA LEU A 17 -18.10 8.69 8.85
C LEU A 17 -19.20 9.36 8.02
N LEU A 18 -19.78 8.66 7.04
CA LEU A 18 -20.85 9.21 6.20
C LEU A 18 -22.13 9.49 7.01
N ARG A 19 -22.48 8.65 7.99
CA ARG A 19 -23.56 8.93 8.95
C ARG A 19 -23.28 10.19 9.77
N LEU A 20 -22.08 10.30 10.34
CA LEU A 20 -21.67 11.48 11.12
C LEU A 20 -21.65 12.75 10.26
N LYS A 21 -21.26 12.64 8.98
CA LYS A 21 -21.31 13.74 8.01
C LYS A 21 -22.74 14.25 7.86
N ASN A 22 -23.71 13.36 7.68
CA ASN A 22 -25.10 13.74 7.47
C ASN A 22 -25.73 14.36 8.73
N ALA A 23 -25.35 13.91 9.93
CA ALA A 23 -25.83 14.46 11.20
C ALA A 23 -25.10 15.74 11.65
N GLY A 24 -23.93 16.03 11.07
CA GLY A 24 -23.06 17.14 11.48
C GLY A 24 -23.39 18.49 10.84
N ASN A 25 -22.94 19.56 11.49
CA ASN A 25 -22.97 20.92 10.93
C ASN A 25 -22.00 21.09 9.75
N ARG A 26 -22.06 22.24 9.07
CA ARG A 26 -21.23 22.51 7.87
C ARG A 26 -19.73 22.32 8.10
N LEU A 27 -19.22 22.68 9.28
CA LEU A 27 -17.81 22.52 9.63
C LEU A 27 -17.45 21.04 9.77
N LYS A 28 -18.22 20.28 10.56
CA LYS A 28 -18.06 18.83 10.72
C LYS A 28 -18.13 18.10 9.39
N GLN A 29 -19.06 18.50 8.51
CA GLN A 29 -19.15 17.96 7.16
C GLN A 29 -17.90 18.20 6.32
N LYS A 30 -17.27 19.38 6.44
CA LYS A 30 -16.02 19.69 5.73
C LYS A 30 -14.86 18.84 6.25
N MET A 31 -14.74 18.69 7.58
CA MET A 31 -13.72 17.84 8.20
C MET A 31 -13.88 16.39 7.80
N ILE A 32 -15.07 15.82 7.93
CA ILE A 32 -15.30 14.41 7.57
C ILE A 32 -15.05 14.16 6.07
N ARG A 33 -15.38 15.11 5.19
CA ARG A 33 -15.00 15.02 3.76
C ARG A 33 -13.50 15.10 3.52
N HIS A 34 -12.75 15.74 4.41
CA HIS A 34 -11.29 15.75 4.34
C HIS A 34 -10.73 14.41 4.82
N ASP A 35 -11.16 13.91 5.99
CA ASP A 35 -10.72 12.63 6.55
C ASP A 35 -10.99 11.46 5.58
N LEU A 36 -12.18 11.43 4.96
CA LEU A 36 -12.52 10.44 3.93
C LEU A 36 -11.52 10.46 2.75
N ARG A 37 -11.05 11.63 2.34
CA ARG A 37 -10.13 11.76 1.21
C ARG A 37 -8.68 11.49 1.59
N VAL A 38 -8.24 11.88 2.78
CA VAL A 38 -6.85 11.75 3.21
C VAL A 38 -6.56 10.34 3.69
N ASP A 39 -7.40 9.80 4.57
CA ASP A 39 -7.12 8.53 5.23
C ASP A 39 -7.52 7.34 4.38
N TYR A 40 -8.61 7.48 3.61
CA TYR A 40 -9.20 6.39 2.85
C TYR A 40 -9.11 6.58 1.34
N GLU A 41 -8.62 7.73 0.86
CA GLU A 41 -8.67 8.10 -0.57
C GLU A 41 -10.10 8.01 -1.16
N PHE A 42 -11.11 8.17 -0.31
CA PHE A 42 -12.52 8.03 -0.66
C PHE A 42 -13.09 9.39 -1.02
N ASN A 43 -13.34 9.60 -2.32
CA ASN A 43 -13.96 10.82 -2.81
C ASN A 43 -15.45 10.60 -3.09
N ILE A 44 -16.32 11.24 -2.31
CA ILE A 44 -17.78 11.11 -2.45
C ILE A 44 -18.26 11.43 -3.87
N SER A 45 -17.66 12.42 -4.54
CA SER A 45 -18.06 12.82 -5.90
C SER A 45 -17.93 11.71 -6.93
N ASP A 46 -17.07 10.74 -6.70
CA ASP A 46 -16.77 9.68 -7.65
C ASP A 46 -17.88 8.62 -7.69
N PHE A 47 -18.68 8.56 -6.61
CA PHE A 47 -19.75 7.57 -6.43
C PHE A 47 -21.15 8.19 -6.32
N ASN A 48 -21.23 9.52 -6.20
CA ASN A 48 -22.49 10.21 -5.95
C ASN A 48 -23.25 10.54 -7.23
N GLU A 49 -24.58 10.50 -7.14
CA GLU A 49 -25.47 11.00 -8.18
C GLU A 49 -25.70 12.51 -8.02
N PRO A 50 -25.75 13.30 -9.11
CA PRO A 50 -26.04 14.73 -9.05
C PRO A 50 -27.35 15.01 -8.32
N GLY A 51 -27.33 15.95 -7.36
CA GLY A 51 -28.52 16.34 -6.59
C GLY A 51 -28.89 15.41 -5.43
N LYS A 52 -28.23 14.25 -5.27
CA LYS A 52 -28.44 13.35 -4.15
C LYS A 52 -27.36 13.52 -3.07
N ALA A 53 -27.75 13.39 -1.80
CA ALA A 53 -26.79 13.34 -0.70
C ALA A 53 -26.22 11.92 -0.61
N PHE A 54 -24.90 11.81 -0.45
CA PHE A 54 -24.24 10.52 -0.32
C PHE A 54 -24.12 10.11 1.15
N GLY A 55 -24.94 9.15 1.59
CA GLY A 55 -24.91 8.55 2.92
C GLY A 55 -24.42 7.11 2.91
N GLU A 56 -24.72 6.39 4.00
CA GLU A 56 -24.37 4.97 4.10
C GLU A 56 -25.23 4.10 3.17
N GLU A 57 -26.48 4.47 2.93
CA GLU A 57 -27.34 3.74 1.98
C GLU A 57 -26.79 3.86 0.56
N GLU A 58 -26.38 5.05 0.14
CA GLU A 58 -25.73 5.26 -1.16
C GLU A 58 -24.39 4.51 -1.26
N LEU A 59 -23.63 4.41 -0.16
CA LEU A 59 -22.42 3.60 -0.11
C LEU A 59 -22.73 2.12 -0.39
N GLN A 60 -23.76 1.56 0.25
CA GLN A 60 -24.18 0.18 0.02
C GLN A 60 -24.70 -0.03 -1.41
N GLN A 61 -25.44 0.93 -1.95
CA GLN A 61 -25.89 0.89 -3.34
C GLN A 61 -24.72 0.94 -4.32
N ALA A 62 -23.69 1.76 -4.07
CA ALA A 62 -22.50 1.81 -4.89
C ALA A 62 -21.71 0.49 -4.87
N ILE A 63 -21.69 -0.21 -3.73
CA ILE A 63 -21.14 -1.57 -3.62
C ILE A 63 -21.97 -2.56 -4.44
N GLN A 64 -23.30 -2.56 -4.28
CA GLN A 64 -24.19 -3.48 -5.02
C GLN A 64 -24.13 -3.28 -6.54
N ARG A 65 -23.96 -2.04 -6.98
CA ARG A 65 -23.77 -1.69 -8.40
C ARG A 65 -22.37 -2.03 -8.92
N GLY A 66 -21.45 -2.44 -8.05
CA GLY A 66 -20.07 -2.79 -8.39
C GLY A 66 -19.14 -1.59 -8.63
N ALA A 67 -19.60 -0.37 -8.38
CA ALA A 67 -18.74 0.82 -8.46
C ALA A 67 -17.65 0.81 -7.37
N ILE A 68 -17.96 0.19 -6.23
CA ILE A 68 -17.03 -0.06 -5.13
C ILE A 68 -16.85 -1.56 -4.96
N GLN A 69 -15.61 -2.03 -5.00
CA GLN A 69 -15.27 -3.42 -4.81
C GLN A 69 -14.76 -3.64 -3.38
N VAL A 70 -15.44 -4.52 -2.64
CA VAL A 70 -15.00 -4.93 -1.30
C VAL A 70 -14.06 -6.12 -1.44
N LEU A 71 -12.82 -5.97 -1.03
CA LEU A 71 -11.84 -7.04 -0.97
C LEU A 71 -11.99 -7.77 0.37
N ASP A 72 -12.14 -9.09 0.30
CA ASP A 72 -12.09 -9.96 1.45
C ASP A 72 -10.65 -10.10 1.96
N ASN A 73 -10.52 -10.39 3.26
CA ASN A 73 -9.22 -10.49 3.91
C ASN A 73 -8.32 -11.57 3.29
N ALA A 74 -8.91 -12.66 2.78
CA ALA A 74 -8.14 -13.73 2.14
C ALA A 74 -7.56 -13.27 0.79
N THR A 75 -8.32 -12.55 -0.02
CA THR A 75 -7.80 -11.92 -1.25
C THR A 75 -6.72 -10.89 -0.95
N ILE A 76 -6.88 -10.06 0.08
CA ILE A 76 -5.84 -9.09 0.48
C ILE A 76 -4.55 -9.82 0.87
N ALA A 77 -4.66 -10.89 1.67
CA ALA A 77 -3.51 -11.70 2.06
C ALA A 77 -2.84 -12.37 0.84
N ALA A 78 -3.62 -12.93 -0.08
CA ALA A 78 -3.12 -13.54 -1.30
C ALA A 78 -2.39 -12.53 -2.20
N MET A 79 -2.93 -11.32 -2.34
CA MET A 79 -2.28 -10.23 -3.09
C MET A 79 -0.94 -9.82 -2.44
N LYS A 80 -0.89 -9.69 -1.12
CA LYS A 80 0.36 -9.39 -0.40
C LYS A 80 1.39 -10.50 -0.54
N ALA A 81 0.97 -11.76 -0.42
CA ALA A 81 1.84 -12.92 -0.60
C ALA A 81 2.41 -12.99 -2.03
N LYS A 82 1.57 -12.74 -3.05
CA LYS A 82 2.02 -12.64 -4.43
C LYS A 82 3.04 -11.52 -4.59
N ARG A 83 2.76 -10.33 -4.04
CA ARG A 83 3.67 -9.18 -4.14
C ARG A 83 5.02 -9.46 -3.47
N ALA A 84 5.04 -10.15 -2.33
CA ALA A 84 6.26 -10.57 -1.65
C ALA A 84 7.07 -11.57 -2.48
N ARG A 85 6.39 -12.55 -3.11
CA ARG A 85 7.04 -13.51 -4.03
C ARG A 85 7.62 -12.83 -5.26
N ASP A 86 6.84 -11.97 -5.92
CA ASP A 86 7.30 -11.23 -7.10
C ASP A 86 8.51 -10.36 -6.75
N LYS A 87 8.49 -9.65 -5.61
CA LYS A 87 9.63 -8.85 -5.14
C LYS A 87 10.89 -9.70 -4.93
N ALA A 88 10.76 -10.91 -4.36
CA ALA A 88 11.89 -11.80 -4.17
C ALA A 88 12.47 -12.34 -5.50
N ARG A 89 11.60 -12.61 -6.48
CA ARG A 89 12.04 -12.99 -7.83
C ARG A 89 12.77 -11.83 -8.51
N ASP A 90 12.17 -10.64 -8.50
CA ASP A 90 12.74 -9.45 -9.13
C ASP A 90 14.10 -9.07 -8.49
N GLU A 91 14.26 -9.28 -7.18
CA GLU A 91 15.54 -9.07 -6.48
C GLU A 91 16.59 -10.14 -6.83
N ALA A 92 16.19 -11.39 -7.00
CA ALA A 92 17.08 -12.46 -7.44
C ALA A 92 17.52 -12.27 -8.90
N GLU A 93 16.61 -11.88 -9.80
CA GLU A 93 16.93 -11.54 -11.19
C GLU A 93 17.88 -10.35 -11.24
N ARG A 94 17.63 -9.28 -10.46
CA ARG A 94 18.55 -8.14 -10.37
C ARG A 94 19.94 -8.53 -9.86
N GLN A 95 20.03 -9.44 -8.89
CA GLN A 95 21.33 -9.94 -8.41
C GLN A 95 22.06 -10.77 -9.48
N GLN A 96 21.33 -11.55 -10.28
CA GLN A 96 21.91 -12.32 -11.39
C GLN A 96 22.35 -11.41 -12.54
N GLU A 97 21.55 -10.43 -12.91
CA GLU A 97 21.89 -9.42 -13.93
C GLU A 97 23.10 -8.60 -13.49
N ALA A 98 23.15 -8.13 -12.24
CA ALA A 98 24.32 -7.42 -11.73
C ALA A 98 25.61 -8.26 -11.82
N LYS A 99 25.53 -9.56 -11.52
CA LYS A 99 26.66 -10.50 -11.68
C LYS A 99 27.03 -10.71 -13.15
N ALA A 100 26.05 -10.74 -14.06
CA ALA A 100 26.25 -10.94 -15.49
C ALA A 100 26.79 -9.67 -16.20
N GLU A 101 26.39 -8.48 -15.76
CA GLU A 101 26.90 -7.19 -16.25
C GLU A 101 28.30 -6.84 -15.71
N GLY A 102 28.92 -7.75 -14.94
CA GLY A 102 30.27 -7.58 -14.43
C GLY A 102 30.37 -6.61 -13.24
N ALA A 103 29.26 -6.35 -12.54
CA ALA A 103 29.34 -5.62 -11.28
C ALA A 103 30.14 -6.44 -10.28
N VAL A 104 31.17 -5.82 -9.68
CA VAL A 104 32.02 -6.44 -8.66
C VAL A 104 31.12 -6.97 -7.54
N ASP A 105 31.19 -8.27 -7.23
CA ASP A 105 30.51 -8.84 -6.07
C ASP A 105 31.14 -8.20 -4.83
N TRP A 106 30.60 -7.07 -4.40
CA TRP A 106 31.13 -6.25 -3.33
C TRP A 106 31.28 -7.03 -2.02
N LYS A 107 30.56 -8.16 -1.86
CA LYS A 107 30.75 -9.08 -0.74
C LYS A 107 32.04 -9.87 -0.86
N GLU A 108 32.40 -10.33 -2.06
CA GLU A 108 33.70 -10.98 -2.29
C GLU A 108 34.83 -9.97 -2.15
N ALA A 109 34.70 -8.78 -2.73
CA ALA A 109 35.68 -7.71 -2.60
C ALA A 109 35.91 -7.26 -1.14
N MET A 110 34.84 -7.20 -0.34
CA MET A 110 34.93 -6.87 1.09
C MET A 110 35.56 -8.01 1.91
N LYS A 111 35.30 -9.26 1.55
CA LYS A 111 35.90 -10.44 2.20
C LYS A 111 37.38 -10.59 1.86
N GLU A 112 37.78 -10.28 0.63
CA GLU A 112 39.19 -10.19 0.23
C GLU A 112 39.91 -9.06 0.98
N TRP A 113 39.25 -7.91 1.15
CA TRP A 113 39.80 -6.79 1.91
C TRP A 113 39.97 -7.12 3.40
N GLU A 114 38.99 -7.77 4.04
CA GLU A 114 39.08 -8.24 5.42
C GLU A 114 40.18 -9.30 5.60
N ALA A 115 40.33 -10.21 4.63
CA ALA A 115 41.40 -11.22 4.65
C ALA A 115 42.78 -10.57 4.51
N TRP A 116 42.92 -9.58 3.62
CA TRP A 116 44.15 -8.81 3.46
C TRP A 116 44.51 -8.02 4.73
N GLN A 117 43.53 -7.36 5.37
CA GLN A 117 43.74 -6.68 6.66
C GLN A 117 44.22 -7.63 7.77
N GLN A 118 43.63 -8.83 7.84
CA GLN A 118 44.05 -9.85 8.82
C GLN A 118 45.44 -10.42 8.53
N GLU A 119 45.86 -10.49 7.26
CA GLU A 119 47.23 -10.85 6.90
C GLU A 119 48.23 -9.73 7.22
N GLU A 120 47.90 -8.47 6.93
CA GLU A 120 48.72 -7.30 7.30
C GLU A 120 48.91 -7.20 8.83
N ASP A 121 47.82 -7.26 9.61
CA ASP A 121 47.87 -7.24 11.08
C ASP A 121 48.71 -8.40 11.64
N ARG A 122 48.73 -9.54 10.96
CA ARG A 122 49.54 -10.71 11.34
C ARG A 122 51.01 -10.56 10.95
N ASN A 123 51.30 -9.80 9.90
CA ASN A 123 52.64 -9.59 9.36
C ASN A 123 53.36 -8.39 10.01
N GLU A 124 52.62 -7.39 10.50
CA GLU A 124 53.13 -6.25 11.28
C GLU A 124 53.34 -6.56 12.78
N GLY A 125 52.97 -7.76 13.23
CA GLY A 125 53.11 -8.25 14.61
C GLY A 125 54.40 -9.01 14.92
N VAL A 126 55.57 -8.54 14.46
CA VAL A 126 56.92 -9.00 14.89
C VAL A 126 57.77 -7.82 15.34
#